data_AF-A0A1I4MVE4-F1
#
_entry.id   AF-A0A1I4MVE4-F1
#
_cell.length_a   1.000
_cell.length_b   1.000
_cell.length_c   1.000
_cell.angle_alpha   90.00
_cell.angle_beta   90.00
_cell.angle_gamma   90.00
#
_symmetry.space_group_name_H-M   'P 1'
#
loop_
_entity.id
_entity.type
_entity.pdbx_description
1 polymer ?
#
loop_
_entity_poly.entity_id
_entity_poly.type
_entity_poly.pdbx_seq_one_letter_code
_entity_poly.pdbx_strand_id
1 'polypeptide(L)' 'LSNQATQLMFQIFSERYEKGSIFLTSNLEFAEWAKVFHDERMTAAIIDRLIHNSKIMLFNGPSHRLLDQQKKTKKDQ' A
#
# COMPACT_ATOMS: atom_id res chain seq x y z
N LEU A 1 0.66 7.25 11.30
CA LEU A 1 -0.53 6.65 11.94
C LEU A 1 -0.37 6.78 13.46
N SER A 2 -1.38 6.48 14.28
CA SER A 2 -1.07 6.25 15.70
C SER A 2 -0.18 5.01 15.83
N ASN A 3 0.72 4.98 16.81
CA ASN A 3 1.59 3.83 17.05
C ASN A 3 0.79 2.53 17.25
N GLN A 4 -0.42 2.63 17.83
CA GLN A 4 -1.31 1.50 18.03
C GLN A 4 -1.85 0.94 16.70
N ALA A 5 -2.24 1.80 15.75
CA ALA A 5 -2.72 1.34 14.44
C ALA A 5 -1.61 0.64 13.64
N THR A 6 -0.38 1.15 13.73
CA THR A 6 0.82 0.53 13.16
C THR A 6 1.06 -0.87 13.72
N GLN A 7 0.98 -1.03 15.04
CA GLN A 7 1.14 -2.34 15.70
C GLN A 7 0.04 -3.33 15.31
N LEU A 8 -1.21 -2.87 15.19
CA LEU A 8 -2.31 -3.70 14.72
C LEU A 8 -2.10 -4.18 13.27
N MET A 9 -1.61 -3.30 12.39
CA MET A 9 -1.25 -3.68 11.02
C MET A 9 -0.12 -4.73 11.01
N PHE A 10 0.91 -4.54 11.82
CA PHE A 10 1.99 -5.53 11.96
C PHE A 10 1.45 -6.90 12.39
N GLN A 11 0.53 -6.94 13.36
CA GLN A 11 -0.11 -8.16 13.82
C GLN A 11 -0.88 -8.85 12.68
N ILE A 12 -1.70 -8.11 11.92
CA ILE A 12 -2.46 -8.65 10.79
C ILE A 12 -1.51 -9.27 9.74
N PHE A 13 -0.44 -8.55 9.36
CA PHE A 13 0.51 -9.07 8.38
C PHE A 13 1.24 -10.31 8.89
N SER A 14 1.63 -10.34 10.16
CA SER A 14 2.31 -11.47 10.77
C SER A 14 1.40 -12.70 10.90
N GLU A 15 0.12 -12.50 11.25
CA GLU A 15 -0.85 -13.60 11.37
C GLU A 15 -1.23 -14.19 10.02
N ARG A 16 -1.25 -13.38 8.95
CA ARG A 16 -1.60 -13.82 7.59
C ARG A 16 -0.41 -14.39 6.82
N TYR A 17 0.81 -14.04 7.19
CA TYR A 17 2.02 -14.58 6.58
C TYR A 17 1.96 -16.12 6.54
N GLU A 18 2.09 -16.69 5.34
CA GLU A 18 1.99 -18.14 5.04
C GLU A 18 0.65 -18.82 5.43
N LYS A 19 -0.34 -18.08 5.91
CA LYS A 19 -1.64 -18.61 6.33
C LYS A 19 -2.82 -18.13 5.48
N GLY A 20 -2.65 -17.03 4.74
CA GLY A 20 -3.68 -16.57 3.80
C GLY A 20 -3.24 -15.36 2.96
N SER A 21 -3.85 -15.20 1.80
CA SER A 21 -3.49 -14.13 0.86
C SER A 21 -3.87 -12.74 1.39
N ILE A 22 -3.04 -11.75 1.06
CA ILE A 22 -3.29 -10.33 1.31
C ILE A 22 -3.24 -9.60 -0.04
N PHE A 23 -4.25 -8.78 -0.30
CA PHE A 23 -4.21 -7.79 -1.38
C PHE A 23 -3.98 -6.41 -0.76
N LEU A 24 -2.89 -5.76 -1.15
CA LEU A 24 -2.50 -4.47 -0.62
C LEU A 24 -2.26 -3.50 -1.78
N THR A 25 -2.79 -2.29 -1.63
CA THR A 25 -2.49 -1.18 -2.53
C THR A 25 -1.81 -0.07 -1.74
N SER A 26 -0.78 0.52 -2.33
CA SER A 26 -0.08 1.66 -1.75
C SER A 26 0.24 2.65 -2.87
N ASN A 27 0.11 3.93 -2.57
CA ASN A 27 0.61 5.01 -3.41
C ASN A 27 2.03 5.47 -3.00
N LEU A 28 2.64 4.75 -2.04
CA LEU A 28 3.98 5.04 -1.52
C LEU A 28 4.94 3.92 -1.92
N GLU A 29 6.12 4.32 -2.35
CA GLU A 29 7.26 3.43 -2.56
C GLU A 29 7.67 2.77 -1.25
N PHE A 30 8.24 1.56 -1.29
CA PHE A 30 8.63 0.82 -0.08
C PHE A 30 9.60 1.60 0.83
N ALA A 31 10.49 2.39 0.25
CA ALA A 31 11.42 3.25 1.00
C ALA A 31 10.69 4.28 1.89
N GLU A 32 9.45 4.64 1.54
CA GLU A 32 8.67 5.62 2.29
C GLU A 32 7.81 5.00 3.40
N TRP A 33 7.72 3.68 3.46
CA TRP A 33 6.89 3.00 4.46
C TRP A 33 7.42 3.19 5.89
N ALA A 34 8.71 3.47 6.06
CA ALA A 34 9.26 3.82 7.37
C ALA A 34 8.56 5.06 7.97
N LYS A 35 8.07 5.98 7.14
CA LYS A 35 7.27 7.15 7.57
C LYS A 35 5.88 6.75 8.11
N VAL A 36 5.37 5.60 7.67
CA VAL A 36 4.03 5.08 8.02
C VAL A 36 4.10 4.26 9.30
N PHE A 37 5.08 3.35 9.39
CA PHE A 37 5.23 2.45 10.54
C PHE A 37 6.10 3.03 11.66
N HIS A 38 6.75 4.18 11.46
CA HIS A 38 7.53 4.91 12.47
C HIS A 38 8.69 4.10 13.11
N ASP A 39 9.03 2.94 12.53
CA ASP A 39 10.11 2.04 12.95
C ASP A 39 10.67 1.33 11.71
N GLU A 40 11.93 1.58 11.38
CA GLU A 40 12.61 1.00 10.22
C GLU A 40 12.75 -0.51 10.30
N ARG A 41 13.03 -1.06 11.50
CA ARG A 41 13.19 -2.51 11.69
C ARG A 41 11.85 -3.22 11.51
N MET A 42 10.79 -2.65 12.08
CA MET A 42 9.44 -3.17 11.91
C MET A 42 9.03 -3.10 10.44
N THR A 43 9.28 -1.97 9.77
CA THR A 43 8.98 -1.78 8.35
C THR A 43 9.67 -2.82 7.48
N ALA A 44 10.98 -3.01 7.66
CA ALA A 44 11.75 -4.01 6.91
C ALA A 44 11.18 -5.42 7.10
N ALA A 45 10.83 -5.79 8.34
CA ALA A 45 10.26 -7.10 8.63
C ALA A 45 8.84 -7.29 8.04
N ILE A 46 8.04 -6.23 7.92
CA ILE A 46 6.74 -6.28 7.23
C ILE A 46 6.95 -6.47 5.74
N ILE A 47 7.81 -5.64 5.13
CA ILE A 47 8.10 -5.70 3.70
C ILE A 47 8.58 -7.10 3.34
N ASP A 48 9.56 -7.64 4.07
CA ASP A 48 10.11 -8.99 3.87
C ASP A 48 9.00 -10.06 3.81
N ARG A 49 8.10 -10.06 4.80
CA ARG A 49 6.96 -10.99 4.86
C ARG A 49 5.98 -10.83 3.70
N LEU A 50 5.71 -9.59 3.30
CA LEU A 50 4.77 -9.32 2.20
C LEU A 50 5.38 -9.67 0.83
N ILE A 51 6.67 -9.45 0.62
CA ILE A 51 7.32 -9.68 -0.68
C ILE A 51 7.69 -11.15 -0.92
N HIS A 52 7.92 -11.94 0.14
CA HIS A 52 8.40 -13.32 0.02
C HIS A 52 7.52 -14.18 -0.90
N ASN A 53 6.19 -14.07 -0.78
CA ASN A 53 5.23 -14.83 -1.60
C ASN A 53 4.20 -13.92 -2.30
N SER A 54 4.64 -12.82 -2.91
CA SER A 54 3.73 -11.91 -3.61
C SER A 54 4.10 -11.62 -5.06
N LYS A 55 3.12 -11.04 -5.76
CA LYS A 55 3.29 -10.47 -7.09
C LYS A 55 3.12 -8.96 -6.99
N ILE A 56 4.21 -8.23 -7.21
CA ILE A 56 4.20 -6.77 -7.18
C ILE A 56 3.69 -6.26 -8.53
N MET A 57 2.66 -5.42 -8.50
CA MET A 57 2.13 -4.75 -9.69
C MET A 57 2.32 -3.24 -9.53
N LEU A 58 3.11 -2.65 -10.43
CA LEU A 58 3.32 -1.21 -10.48
C LEU A 58 2.24 -0.57 -11.37
N PHE A 59 1.49 0.35 -10.79
CA PHE A 59 0.43 1.08 -11.49
C PHE A 59 0.94 2.45 -11.89
N ASN A 60 1.27 2.60 -13.16
CA ASN A 60 1.68 3.88 -13.75
C ASN A 60 0.57 4.40 -14.66
N GLY A 61 0.32 5.70 -14.62
CA GLY A 61 -0.61 6.34 -15.55
C GLY A 61 -1.43 7.47 -14.92
N PRO A 62 -2.18 8.21 -15.76
CA PRO A 62 -3.03 9.29 -15.28
C PRO A 62 -4.16 8.75 -14.38
N SER A 63 -4.55 9.55 -13.39
CA SER A 63 -5.70 9.23 -12.53
C SER A 63 -6.97 9.11 -13.37
N HIS A 64 -7.61 7.93 -13.30
CA HIS A 64 -8.90 7.70 -13.93
C HIS A 64 -9.96 8.75 -13.52
N ARG A 65 -9.94 9.18 -12.25
CA ARG A 65 -10.85 10.23 -11.76
C ARG A 65 -10.68 11.56 -12.49
N LEU A 66 -9.44 11.93 -12.83
CA LEU A 66 -9.15 13.16 -13.56
C LEU A 66 -9.58 13.06 -15.03
N LEU A 67 -9.35 11.90 -15.67
CA LEU A 67 -9.81 11.66 -17.04
C LEU A 67 -11.33 11.77 -17.15
N ASP A 68 -12.06 11.23 -16.18
CA ASP A 68 -13.52 11.31 -16.16
C ASP A 68 -14.03 12.74 -15.95
N GLN A 69 -13.36 13.53 -15.09
CA GLN A 69 -13.67 14.95 -14.95
C GLN A 69 -13.45 15.72 -16.26
N GLN A 70 -12.32 15.52 -16.93
CA GLN A 70 -12.03 16.19 -18.20
C GLN A 70 -13.05 15.84 -19.30
N LYS A 71 -13.53 14.59 -19.34
CA LYS A 71 -14.58 14.16 -20.28
C LYS A 71 -15.91 14.86 -20.01
N LYS A 72 -16.27 15.08 -18.75
CA LYS A 72 -17.50 15.82 -18.39
C LYS A 72 -17.40 17.29 -18.82
N THR A 73 -16.32 17.98 -18.47
CA THR A 73 -16.12 19.39 -18.83
C THR A 73 -16.13 19.63 -20.35
N LYS A 74 -15.63 18.68 -21.15
CA LYS A 74 -15.69 18.77 -22.63
C LYS A 74 -17.07 18.48 -23.24
N LYS A 75 -17.99 17.88 -22.48
CA LYS A 75 -19.34 17.54 -22.96
C LYS A 75 -20.35 18.64 -22.66
N ASP A 76 -20.04 19.48 -21.66
CA ASP A 76 -20.83 20.64 -21.25
C ASP A 76 -20.38 21.94 -21.99
N GLN A 77 -19.40 21.84 -22.91
CA GLN A 77 -18.98 22.86 -23.88
C GLN A 77 -19.51 22.53 -25.27
#